data_AF-A0A2V7SB70-F1
#
_entry.id   AF-A0A2V7SB70-F1
#
_cell.length_a   1.000
_cell.length_b   1.000
_cell.length_c   1.000
_cell.angle_alpha   90.00
_cell.angle_beta   90.00
_cell.angle_gamma   90.00
#
_symmetry.space_group_name_H-M   'P 1'
#
loop_
_entity.id
_entity.type
_entity.pdbx_description
1 polymer ?
#
loop_
_entity_poly.entity_id
_entity_poly.type
_entity_poly.pdbx_seq_one_letter_code
_entity_poly.pdbx_strand_id
1 'polypeptide(L)'
;MSVLELSAMTWEEVRDLDRAKAVAILPTGALEAHGPHLPLGTDVIIAEAMARRAAEKLSARGYDAVLLPPLEYTAAEFAAGFPGTVSLRPSTVTALVVDVASSLGRQGFPVLAIANAHLDPAHVA
;
A
#
# COMPACT_ATOMS: atom_id res chain seq x y z
N MET A 1 -11.01 13.49 12.22
CA MET A 1 -11.32 12.06 12.45
C MET A 1 -10.00 11.30 12.52
N SER A 2 -9.97 10.09 13.09
CA SER A 2 -8.75 9.29 13.19
C SER A 2 -8.45 8.59 11.86
N VAL A 3 -7.17 8.47 11.52
CA VAL A 3 -6.70 7.52 10.49
C VAL A 3 -7.00 6.11 11.00
N LEU A 4 -7.58 5.25 10.15
CA LEU A 4 -7.97 3.89 10.52
C LEU A 4 -6.96 2.89 9.97
N GLU A 5 -6.29 2.14 10.84
CA GLU A 5 -5.39 1.05 10.46
C GLU A 5 -6.19 -0.25 10.34
N LEU A 6 -6.43 -0.74 9.11
CA LEU A 6 -7.31 -1.88 8.89
C LEU A 6 -6.84 -3.15 9.63
N SER A 7 -5.54 -3.35 9.76
CA SER A 7 -4.94 -4.49 10.48
C SER A 7 -5.11 -4.43 12.00
N ALA A 8 -5.44 -3.26 12.55
CA ALA A 8 -5.71 -3.08 13.97
C ALA A 8 -7.22 -3.11 14.30
N MET A 9 -8.09 -3.19 13.29
CA MET A 9 -9.53 -3.24 13.46
C MET A 9 -10.02 -4.69 13.57
N THR A 10 -11.05 -4.88 14.37
CA THR A 10 -11.88 -6.08 14.34
C THR A 10 -12.78 -6.08 13.11
N TRP A 11 -13.22 -7.26 12.67
CA TRP A 11 -14.15 -7.36 11.53
C TRP A 11 -15.49 -6.67 11.80
N GLU A 12 -15.89 -6.52 13.07
CA GLU A 12 -17.11 -5.82 13.47
C GLU A 12 -16.98 -4.30 13.29
N GLU A 13 -15.84 -3.72 13.67
CA GLU A 13 -15.54 -2.31 13.41
C GLU A 13 -15.52 -2.00 11.91
N VAL A 14 -15.03 -2.94 11.08
CA VAL A 14 -15.06 -2.81 9.61
C VAL A 14 -16.49 -2.94 9.06
N ARG A 15 -17.31 -3.84 9.61
CA ARG A 15 -18.73 -4.00 9.23
C ARG A 15 -19.51 -2.71 9.46
N ASP A 16 -19.24 -2.04 10.58
CA ASP A 16 -19.97 -0.87 11.06
C ASP A 16 -19.46 0.46 10.46
N LEU A 17 -18.40 0.40 9.65
CA LEU A 17 -17.84 1.55 8.93
C LEU A 17 -18.77 2.02 7.79
N ASP A 18 -18.94 3.35 7.64
CA ASP A 18 -19.61 3.96 6.48
C ASP A 18 -18.71 3.88 5.23
N ARG A 19 -18.62 2.68 4.66
CA ARG A 19 -17.76 2.36 3.52
C ARG A 19 -18.01 3.24 2.29
N ALA A 20 -19.19 3.83 2.15
CA ALA A 20 -19.50 4.74 1.05
C ALA A 20 -18.68 6.04 1.10
N LYS A 21 -18.16 6.42 2.27
CA LYS A 21 -17.25 7.57 2.46
C LYS A 21 -15.80 7.16 2.68
N ALA A 22 -15.51 5.87 2.57
CA ALA A 22 -14.19 5.33 2.84
C ALA A 22 -13.27 5.41 1.62
N VAL A 23 -12.04 5.85 1.85
CA VAL A 23 -10.93 5.72 0.90
C VAL A 23 -9.95 4.74 1.49
N ALA A 24 -9.85 3.56 0.88
CA ALA A 24 -8.82 2.59 1.24
C ALA A 24 -7.50 3.02 0.58
N ILE A 25 -6.40 2.96 1.33
CA ILE A 25 -5.07 3.35 0.84
C ILE A 25 -4.10 2.18 1.06
N LEU A 26 -3.52 1.68 -0.01
CA LEU A 26 -2.52 0.63 0.00
C LEU A 26 -1.12 1.25 -0.14
N PRO A 27 -0.30 1.27 0.92
CA PRO A 27 1.12 1.57 0.77
C PRO A 27 1.78 0.50 -0.10
N THR A 28 2.61 0.91 -1.05
CA THR A 28 3.30 -0.02 -1.96
C THR A 28 4.74 0.42 -2.15
N GLY A 29 5.67 -0.41 -1.71
CA GLY A 29 7.11 -0.19 -1.86
C GLY A 29 7.79 -1.45 -2.41
N ALA A 30 9.05 -1.63 -2.06
CA ALA A 30 9.85 -2.81 -2.36
C ALA A 30 10.85 -3.09 -1.23
N LEU A 31 11.38 -4.31 -1.23
CA LEU A 31 12.57 -4.66 -0.45
C LEU A 31 13.76 -4.71 -1.42
N GLU A 32 14.52 -3.62 -1.49
CA GLU A 32 15.60 -3.45 -2.46
C GLU A 32 16.77 -2.59 -1.97
N ALA A 33 17.90 -2.65 -2.67
CA ALA A 33 19.10 -1.90 -2.29
C ALA A 33 19.01 -0.40 -2.60
N HIS A 34 19.15 0.45 -1.57
CA HIS A 34 19.27 1.91 -1.70
C HIS A 34 20.69 2.42 -1.38
N GLY A 35 21.69 1.74 -1.92
CA GLY A 35 23.10 2.00 -1.64
C GLY A 35 23.52 1.67 -0.20
N PRO A 36 24.73 2.05 0.22
CA PRO A 36 25.30 1.60 1.50
C PRO A 36 24.76 2.31 2.75
N HIS A 37 23.85 3.27 2.59
CA HIS A 37 23.48 4.24 3.64
C HIS A 37 22.00 4.19 4.02
N LEU A 38 21.17 3.51 3.23
CA LEU A 38 19.73 3.39 3.47
C LEU A 38 19.33 1.91 3.63
N PRO A 39 18.27 1.62 4.41
CA PRO A 39 17.78 0.27 4.61
C PRO A 39 17.11 -0.29 3.36
N LEU A 40 17.03 -1.62 3.27
CA LEU A 40 16.37 -2.30 2.17
C LEU A 40 14.86 -1.99 2.04
N GLY A 41 14.22 -1.63 3.15
CA GLY A 41 12.80 -1.27 3.19
C GLY A 41 12.51 0.21 2.98
N THR A 42 13.43 0.98 2.35
CA THR A 42 13.28 2.43 2.21
C THR A 42 11.97 2.80 1.50
N ASP A 43 11.63 2.08 0.43
CA ASP A 43 10.40 2.32 -0.30
C ASP A 43 9.15 2.07 0.53
N VAL A 44 9.13 1.01 1.33
CA VAL A 44 8.00 0.72 2.24
C VAL A 44 7.85 1.84 3.28
N ILE A 45 8.95 2.27 3.90
CA ILE A 45 8.94 3.36 4.89
C ILE A 45 8.37 4.64 4.28
N ILE A 46 8.79 4.99 3.06
CA ILE A 46 8.30 6.18 2.35
C ILE A 46 6.82 6.02 1.98
N ALA A 47 6.42 4.87 1.44
CA ALA A 47 5.05 4.58 1.05
C ALA A 47 4.08 4.67 2.24
N GLU A 48 4.44 4.09 3.39
CA GLU A 48 3.64 4.18 4.62
C GLU A 48 3.52 5.61 5.12
N ALA A 49 4.62 6.37 5.14
CA ALA A 49 4.61 7.77 5.54
C ALA A 49 3.76 8.64 4.59
N MET A 50 3.83 8.38 3.28
CA MET A 50 2.99 9.03 2.27
C MET A 50 1.51 8.69 2.49
N ALA A 51 1.19 7.41 2.67
CA ALA A 51 -0.17 6.93 2.89
C ALA A 51 -0.79 7.55 4.15
N ARG A 52 -0.05 7.57 5.27
CA ARG A 52 -0.50 8.19 6.53
C ARG A 52 -0.78 9.68 6.38
N ARG A 53 0.12 10.43 5.74
CA ARG A 53 -0.10 11.87 5.48
C ARG A 53 -1.29 12.12 4.54
N ALA A 54 -1.52 11.25 3.56
CA ALA A 54 -2.69 11.33 2.70
C ALA A 54 -3.98 11.04 3.49
N ALA A 55 -3.96 10.02 4.35
CA ALA A 55 -5.07 9.66 5.22
C ALA A 55 -5.48 10.78 6.17
N GLU A 56 -4.50 11.45 6.80
CA GLU A 56 -4.74 12.62 7.65
C GLU A 56 -5.44 13.76 6.87
N LYS A 57 -4.99 14.03 5.64
CA LYS A 57 -5.61 15.04 4.77
C LYS A 57 -7.01 14.68 4.33
N LEU A 58 -7.28 13.41 4.04
CA LEU A 58 -8.62 12.91 3.68
C LEU A 58 -9.58 13.00 4.88
N SER A 59 -9.11 12.57 6.05
CA SER A 59 -9.85 12.71 7.31
C SER A 59 -10.19 14.15 7.65
N ALA A 60 -9.27 15.09 7.46
CA ALA A 60 -9.51 16.52 7.62
C ALA A 60 -10.59 17.07 6.66
N ARG A 61 -10.85 16.37 5.54
CA ARG A 61 -11.87 16.70 4.55
C ARG A 61 -13.18 15.91 4.73
N GLY A 62 -13.30 15.11 5.79
CA GLY A 62 -14.52 14.39 6.13
C GLY A 62 -14.66 12.99 5.52
N TYR A 63 -13.57 12.41 5.00
CA TYR A 63 -13.54 11.02 4.50
C TYR A 63 -12.95 10.08 5.54
N ASP A 64 -13.45 8.85 5.60
CA ASP A 64 -12.82 7.79 6.39
C ASP A 64 -11.63 7.23 5.60
N ALA A 65 -10.41 7.49 6.07
CA ALA A 65 -9.21 6.99 5.43
C ALA A 65 -8.75 5.70 6.10
N VAL A 66 -8.77 4.60 5.33
CA VAL A 66 -8.47 3.24 5.80
C VAL A 66 -7.12 2.81 5.23
N LEU A 67 -6.09 2.75 6.07
CA LEU A 67 -4.77 2.26 5.70
C LEU A 67 -4.76 0.73 5.69
N LEU A 68 -4.36 0.15 4.57
CA LEU A 68 -4.06 -1.28 4.46
C LEU A 68 -2.63 -1.58 4.89
N PRO A 69 -2.32 -2.84 5.26
CA PRO A 69 -0.95 -3.32 5.32
C PRO A 69 -0.19 -3.03 4.02
N PRO A 70 1.10 -2.67 4.08
CA PRO A 70 1.90 -2.39 2.90
C PRO A 70 2.10 -3.63 2.01
N LEU A 71 2.25 -3.41 0.71
CA LEU A 71 2.95 -4.37 -0.15
C LEU A 71 4.45 -4.13 -0.03
N GLU A 72 5.12 -5.04 0.70
CA GLU A 72 6.56 -4.99 0.95
C GLU A 72 7.39 -5.64 -0.15
N TYR A 73 6.79 -6.59 -0.88
CA TYR A 73 7.44 -7.30 -1.99
C TYR A 73 6.76 -6.92 -3.30
N THR A 74 7.52 -6.34 -4.21
CA THR A 74 7.08 -5.95 -5.56
C THR A 74 8.16 -6.26 -6.59
N ALA A 75 8.00 -5.82 -7.85
CA ALA A 75 9.00 -6.06 -8.88
C ALA A 75 10.19 -5.11 -8.64
N ALA A 76 11.36 -5.67 -8.39
CA ALA A 76 12.60 -4.95 -8.08
C ALA A 76 13.78 -5.55 -8.87
N GLU A 77 13.53 -5.86 -10.14
CA GLU A 77 14.49 -6.55 -11.00
C GLU A 77 15.75 -5.72 -11.24
N PHE A 78 15.61 -4.40 -11.30
CA PHE A 78 16.72 -3.48 -11.50
C PHE A 78 17.76 -3.58 -10.37
N ALA A 79 17.31 -3.86 -9.15
CA ALA A 79 18.16 -4.04 -7.97
C ALA A 79 18.46 -5.51 -7.63
N ALA A 80 18.04 -6.48 -8.45
CA ALA A 80 18.14 -7.91 -8.15
C ALA A 80 19.58 -8.43 -7.98
N GLY A 81 20.57 -7.70 -8.55
CA GLY A 81 21.98 -8.02 -8.37
C GLY A 81 22.54 -7.71 -6.99
N PHE A 82 21.81 -6.97 -6.15
CA PHE A 82 22.26 -6.58 -4.81
C PHE A 82 21.72 -7.55 -3.74
N PRO A 83 22.58 -8.07 -2.83
CA PRO A 83 22.14 -8.97 -1.77
C PRO A 83 21.06 -8.35 -0.89
N GLY A 84 19.97 -9.09 -0.69
CA GLY A 84 18.82 -8.66 0.12
C GLY A 84 17.66 -8.09 -0.69
N THR A 85 17.85 -7.74 -1.96
CA THR A 85 16.73 -7.41 -2.85
C THR A 85 15.87 -8.66 -3.09
N VAL A 86 14.55 -8.52 -2.93
CA VAL A 86 13.58 -9.60 -3.19
C VAL A 86 12.58 -9.12 -4.23
N SER A 87 12.73 -9.62 -5.46
CA SER A 87 11.91 -9.22 -6.60
C SER A 87 10.80 -10.25 -6.88
N LEU A 88 9.58 -9.77 -7.04
CA LEU A 88 8.47 -10.54 -7.62
C LEU A 88 8.34 -10.26 -9.12
N ARG A 89 7.77 -11.21 -9.86
CA ARG A 89 7.37 -10.96 -11.25
C ARG A 89 6.31 -9.85 -11.29
N PRO A 90 6.33 -8.94 -12.28
CA PRO A 90 5.31 -7.91 -12.43
C PRO A 90 3.89 -8.47 -12.43
N SER A 91 3.66 -9.57 -13.15
CA SER A 91 2.34 -10.24 -13.20
C SER A 91 1.85 -10.72 -11.82
N THR A 92 2.75 -11.11 -10.92
CA THR A 92 2.40 -11.48 -9.54
C THR A 92 1.96 -10.24 -8.77
N VAL A 93 2.67 -9.12 -8.90
CA VAL A 93 2.31 -7.85 -8.25
C VAL A 93 0.96 -7.35 -8.74
N THR A 94 0.73 -7.36 -10.06
CA THR A 94 -0.57 -7.02 -10.65
C THR A 94 -1.68 -7.90 -10.09
N ALA A 95 -1.48 -9.21 -10.04
CA ALA A 95 -2.47 -10.14 -9.49
C ALA A 95 -2.80 -9.84 -8.02
N LEU A 96 -1.78 -9.57 -7.19
CA LEU A 96 -1.97 -9.18 -5.78
C LEU A 96 -2.82 -7.90 -5.66
N VAL A 97 -2.48 -6.85 -6.41
CA VAL A 97 -3.23 -5.58 -6.37
C VAL A 97 -4.67 -5.77 -6.84
N VAL A 98 -4.88 -6.53 -7.93
CA VAL A 98 -6.21 -6.83 -8.46
C VAL A 98 -7.04 -7.64 -7.47
N ASP A 99 -6.46 -8.64 -6.81
CA ASP A 99 -7.14 -9.47 -5.82
C ASP A 99 -7.52 -8.66 -4.58
N VAL A 100 -6.62 -7.78 -4.10
CA VAL A 100 -6.89 -6.85 -2.99
C VAL A 100 -8.04 -5.90 -3.37
N ALA A 101 -7.94 -5.23 -4.53
CA ALA A 101 -8.96 -4.29 -4.99
C ALA A 101 -10.33 -4.98 -5.16
N SER A 102 -10.34 -6.17 -5.76
CA SER A 102 -11.56 -6.96 -5.97
C SER A 102 -12.18 -7.41 -4.64
N SER A 103 -11.35 -7.78 -3.66
CA SER A 103 -11.80 -8.17 -2.33
C SER A 103 -12.42 -7.00 -1.56
N LEU A 104 -11.81 -5.82 -1.63
CA LEU A 104 -12.35 -4.59 -1.06
C LEU A 104 -13.64 -4.16 -1.77
N GLY A 105 -13.68 -4.25 -3.10
CA GLY A 105 -14.87 -3.93 -3.90
C GLY A 105 -16.07 -4.82 -3.56
N ARG A 106 -15.86 -6.13 -3.37
CA ARG A 106 -16.91 -7.04 -2.87
C ARG A 106 -17.44 -6.69 -1.49
N GLN A 107 -16.61 -6.03 -0.69
CA GLN A 107 -16.97 -5.51 0.63
C GLN A 107 -17.53 -4.09 0.56
N GLY A 108 -17.75 -3.50 -0.62
CA GLY A 108 -18.38 -2.19 -0.75
C GLY A 108 -17.47 -0.98 -0.52
N PHE A 109 -16.14 -1.16 -0.53
CA PHE A 109 -15.21 -0.03 -0.61
C PHE A 109 -15.22 0.54 -2.04
N PRO A 110 -15.53 1.84 -2.25
CA PRO A 110 -15.69 2.41 -3.57
C PRO A 110 -14.37 2.80 -4.22
N VAL A 111 -13.32 3.03 -3.42
CA VAL A 111 -12.03 3.56 -3.90
C VAL A 111 -10.88 2.86 -3.18
N LEU A 112 -9.92 2.38 -3.98
CA LEU A 112 -8.58 2.01 -3.53
C LEU A 112 -7.57 3.00 -4.13
N ALA A 113 -6.85 3.72 -3.29
CA ALA A 113 -5.69 4.51 -3.66
C ALA A 113 -4.41 3.73 -3.39
N ILE A 114 -3.42 3.81 -4.28
CA ILE A 114 -2.12 3.16 -4.11
C ILE A 114 -1.08 4.24 -3.84
N ALA A 115 -0.45 4.20 -2.66
CA ALA A 115 0.65 5.08 -2.30
C ALA A 115 1.97 4.40 -2.65
N ASN A 116 2.35 4.50 -3.92
CA ASN A 116 3.55 3.87 -4.47
C ASN A 116 4.81 4.74 -4.26
N ALA A 117 5.87 4.16 -3.70
CA ALA A 117 7.17 4.81 -3.54
C ALA A 117 8.31 4.11 -4.31
N HIS A 118 8.01 3.03 -5.03
CA HIS A 118 8.97 2.27 -5.82
C HIS A 118 8.81 2.54 -7.32
N LEU A 119 9.89 2.74 -8.06
CA LEU A 119 9.84 3.17 -9.48
C LEU A 119 10.65 2.28 -10.43
N ASP A 120 10.90 1.03 -10.09
CA ASP A 120 11.45 0.06 -11.05
C ASP A 120 10.57 0.04 -12.32
N PRO A 121 11.15 0.14 -13.53
CA PRO A 121 10.39 0.12 -14.78
C PRO A 121 9.46 -1.09 -14.92
N ALA A 122 9.84 -2.26 -14.41
CA ALA A 122 9.02 -3.46 -14.45
C ALA A 122 7.84 -3.41 -13.46
N HIS A 123 7.93 -2.58 -12.42
CA HIS A 123 6.85 -2.38 -11.44
C HIS A 123 5.78 -1.40 -11.91
N VAL A 124 6.17 -0.37 -12.67
CA VAL A 124 5.27 0.70 -13.12
C VAL A 124 4.71 0.52 -14.54
N ALA A 125 5.10 -0.55 -15.24
CA ALA A 125 4.71 -0.86 -16.62
C ALA A 125 3.26 -1.36 -16.78
#